data_AF-A0A957RWE2-F1
#
_entry.id   AF-A0A957RWE2-F1
#
_cell.length_a   1.000
_cell.length_b   1.000
_cell.length_c   1.000
_cell.angle_alpha   90.00
_cell.angle_beta   90.00
_cell.angle_gamma   90.00
#
_symmetry.space_group_name_H-M   'P 1'
#
loop_
_entity.id
_entity.type
_entity.pdbx_description
1 polymer ?
#
loop_
_entity_poly.entity_id
_entity_poly.type
_entity_poly.pdbx_seq_one_letter_code
_entity_poly.pdbx_strand_id
1 'polypeptide(L)'
;NKVYCLKDPRFCYTLPLWRPWLEQTRFICVFREPTITAASMMSELRAVPKLASLKLGYADCLQIWQLMYSHVLDIHRHLGEWLFLHYDQVLHGTALDTLGTFLDVAPDWTFPDPLLQRTQPRCEAPESIDRVYKQLCAQAKYNQELR
;
A
#
# COMPACT_ATOMS: atom_id res chain seq x y z
N ASN A 1 -18.80 10.21 18.55
CA ASN A 1 -17.37 10.00 18.24
C ASN A 1 -17.17 10.04 16.74
N LYS A 2 -16.28 10.89 16.23
CA LYS A 2 -15.83 10.84 14.84
C LYS A 2 -14.61 9.93 14.77
N VAL A 3 -14.63 8.94 13.89
CA VAL A 3 -13.46 8.10 13.59
C VAL A 3 -12.50 8.92 12.72
N TYR A 4 -11.24 8.99 13.12
CA TYR A 4 -10.20 9.68 12.34
C TYR A 4 -9.39 8.65 11.55
N CYS A 5 -9.15 8.95 10.27
CA CYS A 5 -8.26 8.16 9.42
C CYS A 5 -6.98 8.97 9.16
N LEU A 6 -5.86 8.53 9.70
CA LEU A 6 -4.54 9.10 9.44
C LEU A 6 -3.90 8.34 8.30
N LYS A 7 -3.43 9.05 7.27
CA LYS A 7 -2.76 8.44 6.12
C LYS A 7 -1.46 9.15 5.80
N ASP A 8 -0.36 8.42 5.88
CA ASP A 8 0.94 8.81 5.36
C ASP A 8 1.70 7.54 4.94
N PRO A 9 2.17 7.42 3.68
CA PRO A 9 2.98 6.28 3.26
C PRO A 9 4.23 6.07 4.13
N ARG A 10 4.77 7.16 4.71
CA ARG A 10 5.97 7.13 5.56
C ARG A 10 5.72 6.58 6.96
N PHE A 11 4.45 6.29 7.33
CA PHE A 11 4.17 5.60 8.59
C PHE A 11 4.87 4.24 8.68
N CYS A 12 5.22 3.61 7.55
CA CYS A 12 6.10 2.44 7.59
C CYS A 12 7.43 2.67 8.33
N TYR A 13 7.92 3.91 8.49
CA TYR A 13 9.12 4.22 9.27
C TYR A 13 8.83 5.07 10.50
N THR A 14 7.81 5.93 10.43
CA THR A 14 7.53 6.88 11.52
C THR A 14 6.55 6.34 12.54
N LEU A 15 5.79 5.28 12.24
CA LEU A 15 4.76 4.73 13.14
C LEU A 15 5.26 4.47 14.58
N PRO A 16 6.49 3.99 14.84
CA PRO A 16 6.97 3.85 16.22
C PRO A 16 6.87 5.12 17.06
N LEU A 17 7.08 6.30 16.45
CA LEU A 17 6.94 7.59 17.14
C LEU A 17 5.48 7.91 17.44
N TRP A 18 4.54 7.48 16.60
CA TRP A 18 3.11 7.74 16.77
C TRP A 18 2.43 6.81 17.76
N ARG A 19 2.91 5.57 17.89
CA ARG A 19 2.29 4.51 18.71
C ARG A 19 1.87 4.94 20.13
N PRO A 20 2.66 5.73 20.88
CA PRO A 20 2.24 6.18 22.21
C PRO A 20 0.97 7.04 22.23
N TRP A 21 0.57 7.60 21.09
CA TRP A 21 -0.61 8.47 20.94
C TRP A 21 -1.75 7.82 20.17
N LEU A 22 -1.58 6.56 19.73
CA LEU A 22 -2.56 5.81 18.96
C LEU A 22 -3.28 4.80 19.85
N GLU A 23 -4.29 5.28 20.57
CA GLU A 23 -5.17 4.42 21.37
C GLU A 23 -6.24 3.78 20.49
N GLN A 24 -6.56 2.51 20.71
CA GLN A 24 -7.63 1.76 20.03
C GLN A 24 -7.57 1.88 18.48
N THR A 25 -6.36 1.93 17.93
CA THR A 25 -6.13 2.15 16.51
C THR A 25 -5.98 0.84 15.75
N ARG A 26 -6.70 0.73 14.64
CA ARG A 26 -6.55 -0.35 13.65
C ARG A 26 -5.67 0.12 12.50
N PHE A 27 -4.80 -0.75 12.01
CA PHE A 27 -3.84 -0.42 10.96
C PHE A 27 -4.25 -1.03 9.63
N ILE A 28 -4.23 -0.22 8.57
CA ILE A 28 -4.52 -0.67 7.21
C ILE A 28 -3.26 -0.47 6.36
N CYS A 29 -2.75 -1.56 5.79
CA CYS A 29 -1.68 -1.53 4.81
C CYS A 29 -2.26 -1.71 3.42
N VAL A 30 -2.39 -0.62 2.67
CA VAL A 30 -2.74 -0.66 1.25
C VAL A 30 -1.45 -0.77 0.44
N PHE A 31 -1.40 -1.75 -0.46
CA PHE A 31 -0.27 -1.96 -1.34
C PHE A 31 -0.71 -2.20 -2.77
N ARG A 32 0.23 -2.01 -3.68
CA ARG A 32 0.03 -2.19 -5.10
C ARG A 32 1.25 -2.88 -5.68
N GLU A 33 1.05 -3.51 -6.83
CA GLU A 33 2.12 -4.10 -7.62
C GLU A 33 3.36 -3.17 -7.73
N PRO A 34 4.57 -3.69 -7.48
CA PRO A 34 5.78 -2.90 -7.37
C PRO A 34 6.15 -2.13 -8.64
N THR A 35 6.03 -2.75 -9.82
CA THR A 35 6.45 -2.12 -11.08
C THR A 35 5.55 -0.95 -11.48
N ILE A 36 4.25 -1.06 -11.22
CA ILE A 36 3.25 -0.01 -11.41
C ILE A 36 3.50 1.12 -10.40
N THR A 37 3.78 0.78 -9.13
CA THR A 37 4.09 1.78 -8.10
C THR A 37 5.35 2.57 -8.45
N ALA A 38 6.43 1.89 -8.86
CA ALA A 38 7.67 2.53 -9.25
C ALA A 38 7.48 3.45 -10.48
N ALA A 39 6.67 3.02 -11.46
CA ALA A 39 6.34 3.86 -12.61
C ALA A 39 5.56 5.12 -12.21
N SER A 40 4.64 5.00 -11.24
CA SER A 40 3.91 6.14 -10.67
C SER A 40 4.83 7.11 -9.96
N MET A 41 5.75 6.62 -9.11
CA MET A 41 6.76 7.45 -8.45
C MET A 41 7.61 8.22 -9.46
N MET A 42 8.09 7.54 -10.51
CA MET A 42 8.84 8.19 -11.60
C MET A 42 8.02 9.27 -12.31
N SER A 43 6.71 9.07 -12.49
CA SER A 43 5.83 10.09 -13.07
C SER A 43 5.69 11.30 -12.16
N GLU A 44 5.57 11.09 -10.86
CA GLU A 44 5.46 12.16 -9.87
C GLU A 44 6.76 12.96 -9.73
N LEU A 45 7.91 12.29 -9.70
CA LEU A 45 9.24 12.93 -9.69
C LEU A 45 9.43 13.89 -10.88
N ARG A 46 8.91 13.52 -12.06
CA ARG A 46 8.94 14.39 -13.25
C ARG A 46 7.93 15.54 -13.18
N ALA A 47 6.76 15.30 -12.58
CA ALA A 47 5.67 16.27 -12.53
C ALA A 47 5.85 17.34 -11.45
N VAL A 48 6.64 17.07 -10.41
CA VAL A 48 6.80 17.96 -9.25
C VAL A 48 8.18 18.63 -9.27
N PRO A 49 8.29 19.93 -9.61
CA PRO A 49 9.57 20.61 -9.83
C PRO A 49 10.55 20.54 -8.64
N LYS A 50 10.02 20.61 -7.40
CA LYS A 50 10.84 20.50 -6.18
C LYS A 50 11.51 19.14 -5.99
N LEU A 51 11.04 18.10 -6.69
CA LEU A 51 11.62 16.77 -6.66
C LEU A 51 12.61 16.53 -7.81
N ALA A 52 12.74 17.46 -8.76
CA ALA A 52 13.59 17.30 -9.93
C ALA A 52 15.09 17.18 -9.60
N SER A 53 15.51 17.68 -8.42
CA SER A 53 16.88 17.53 -7.92
C SER A 53 17.17 16.14 -7.36
N LEU A 54 16.13 15.34 -7.06
CA LEU A 54 16.29 13.96 -6.63
C LEU A 54 16.68 13.11 -7.84
N LYS A 55 17.93 12.66 -7.86
CA LYS A 55 18.48 11.78 -8.90
C LYS A 55 18.02 10.33 -8.72
N LEU A 56 16.72 10.11 -8.55
CA LEU A 56 16.13 8.79 -8.39
C LEU A 56 15.78 8.19 -9.76
N GLY A 57 16.23 6.96 -9.99
CA GLY A 57 15.84 6.13 -11.11
C GLY A 57 14.74 5.13 -10.74
N TYR A 58 14.29 4.39 -11.75
CA TYR A 58 13.25 3.37 -11.58
C TYR A 58 13.65 2.26 -10.58
N ALA A 59 14.93 1.86 -10.60
CA ALA A 59 15.47 0.89 -9.65
C ALA A 59 15.42 1.40 -8.20
N ASP A 60 15.66 2.69 -7.99
CA ASP A 60 15.55 3.31 -6.67
C ASP A 60 14.09 3.33 -6.20
N CYS A 61 13.13 3.62 -7.09
CA CYS A 61 11.70 3.56 -6.75
C CYS A 61 11.24 2.14 -6.38
N LEU A 62 11.73 1.12 -7.08
CA LEU A 62 11.51 -0.28 -6.73
C LEU A 62 12.12 -0.63 -5.36
N GLN A 63 13.33 -0.15 -5.09
CA GLN A 63 13.99 -0.37 -3.80
C GLN A 63 13.24 0.33 -2.66
N ILE A 64 12.78 1.57 -2.86
CA ILE A 64 11.94 2.29 -1.89
C ILE A 64 10.69 1.47 -1.57
N TRP A 65 9.98 0.99 -2.60
CA TRP A 65 8.81 0.12 -2.42
C TRP A 65 9.17 -1.11 -1.57
N GLN A 66 10.25 -1.81 -1.91
CA GLN A 66 10.68 -3.02 -1.19
C GLN A 66 10.99 -2.73 0.28
N LEU A 67 11.78 -1.69 0.55
CA LEU A 67 12.19 -1.32 1.90
C LEU A 67 10.98 -0.96 2.77
N MET A 68 10.03 -0.19 2.22
CA MET A 68 8.84 0.23 2.95
C MET A 68 7.98 -0.96 3.36
N TYR A 69 7.67 -1.85 2.42
CA TYR A 69 6.79 -2.98 2.70
C TYR A 69 7.48 -4.11 3.47
N SER A 70 8.78 -4.33 3.26
CA SER A 70 9.54 -5.26 4.11
C SER A 70 9.52 -4.79 5.56
N HIS A 71 9.69 -3.48 5.82
CA HIS A 71 9.61 -2.94 7.18
C HIS A 71 8.24 -3.15 7.82
N VAL A 72 7.16 -2.96 7.06
CA VAL A 72 5.80 -3.25 7.55
C VAL A 72 5.64 -4.74 7.90
N LEU A 73 6.09 -5.63 7.02
CA LEU A 73 5.98 -7.07 7.19
C LEU A 73 6.85 -7.60 8.34
N ASP A 74 8.07 -7.13 8.48
CA ASP A 74 9.03 -7.69 9.42
C ASP A 74 8.88 -7.10 10.82
N ILE A 75 8.51 -5.82 10.92
CA ILE A 75 8.49 -5.08 12.18
C ILE A 75 7.06 -4.80 12.66
N HIS A 76 6.22 -4.23 11.80
CA HIS A 76 4.98 -3.62 12.27
C HIS A 76 3.78 -4.55 12.33
N ARG A 77 3.64 -5.51 11.42
CA ARG A 77 2.44 -6.37 11.33
C ARG A 77 2.18 -7.19 12.60
N HIS A 78 3.22 -7.36 13.42
CA HIS A 78 3.18 -8.12 14.66
C HIS A 78 2.72 -7.28 15.87
N LEU A 79 2.48 -5.98 15.67
CA LEU A 79 2.18 -5.02 16.74
C LEU A 79 0.85 -4.29 16.44
N GLY A 80 -0.24 -4.83 16.99
CA GLY A 80 -1.60 -4.34 16.83
C GLY A 80 -2.41 -5.13 15.80
N GLU A 81 -3.59 -4.63 15.47
CA GLU A 81 -4.49 -5.23 14.47
C GLU A 81 -4.19 -4.66 13.08
N TRP A 82 -3.87 -5.55 12.13
CA TRP A 82 -3.50 -5.17 10.77
C TRP A 82 -4.43 -5.80 9.73
N LEU A 83 -4.89 -4.99 8.79
CA LEU A 83 -5.54 -5.43 7.56
C LEU A 83 -4.68 -5.06 6.36
N PHE A 84 -4.38 -6.04 5.52
CA PHE A 84 -3.66 -5.84 4.25
C PHE A 84 -4.66 -5.85 3.11
N LEU A 85 -4.58 -4.84 2.24
CA LEU A 85 -5.47 -4.69 1.09
C LEU A 85 -4.65 -4.46 -0.18
N HIS A 86 -4.87 -5.29 -1.20
CA HIS A 86 -4.36 -4.99 -2.54
C HIS A 86 -5.18 -3.84 -3.13
N TYR A 87 -4.51 -2.90 -3.79
CA TYR A 87 -5.13 -1.73 -4.40
C TYR A 87 -6.29 -2.09 -5.35
N ASP A 88 -6.14 -3.16 -6.12
CA ASP A 88 -7.20 -3.61 -7.04
C ASP A 88 -8.42 -4.14 -6.28
N GLN A 89 -8.26 -4.79 -5.12
CA GLN A 89 -9.40 -5.20 -4.29
C GLN A 89 -10.19 -3.99 -3.78
N VAL A 90 -9.50 -2.87 -3.54
CA VAL A 90 -10.12 -1.62 -3.12
C VAL A 90 -10.86 -0.96 -4.28
N LEU A 91 -10.23 -0.88 -5.46
CA LEU A 91 -10.84 -0.28 -6.66
C LEU A 91 -12.03 -1.05 -7.20
N HIS A 92 -12.02 -2.39 -7.11
CA HIS A 92 -13.13 -3.23 -7.56
C HIS A 92 -14.15 -3.50 -6.46
N GLY A 93 -13.95 -2.93 -5.27
CA GLY A 93 -14.86 -3.08 -4.13
C GLY A 93 -14.83 -4.44 -3.43
N THR A 94 -14.02 -5.40 -3.89
CA THR A 94 -13.95 -6.76 -3.31
C THR A 94 -13.37 -6.79 -1.89
N ALA A 95 -12.68 -5.73 -1.48
CA ALA A 95 -12.20 -5.55 -0.10
C ALA A 95 -13.20 -4.82 0.83
N LEU A 96 -14.28 -4.23 0.32
CA LEU A 96 -15.10 -3.29 1.11
C LEU A 96 -15.79 -3.96 2.29
N ASP A 97 -16.35 -5.16 2.13
CA ASP A 97 -16.97 -5.90 3.24
C ASP A 97 -15.96 -6.27 4.33
N THR A 98 -14.77 -6.70 3.91
CA THR A 98 -13.68 -7.02 4.83
C THR A 98 -13.20 -5.78 5.58
N LEU A 99 -13.08 -4.65 4.88
CA LEU A 99 -12.71 -3.36 5.46
C LEU A 99 -13.77 -2.85 6.44
N GLY A 100 -15.06 -2.92 6.08
CA GLY A 100 -16.17 -2.51 6.94
C GLY A 100 -16.23 -3.34 8.21
N THR A 101 -16.14 -4.67 8.08
CA THR A 101 -16.07 -5.59 9.23
C THR A 101 -14.86 -5.30 10.10
N PHE A 102 -13.69 -5.12 9.49
CA PHE A 102 -12.46 -4.82 10.22
C PHE A 102 -12.54 -3.49 10.95
N LEU A 103 -13.22 -2.47 10.40
CA LEU A 103 -13.34 -1.16 11.00
C LEU A 103 -14.58 -1.00 11.90
N ASP A 104 -15.49 -1.98 11.93
CA ASP A 104 -16.81 -1.88 12.56
C ASP A 104 -17.62 -0.67 12.04
N VAL A 105 -17.63 -0.51 10.70
CA VAL A 105 -18.36 0.56 10.01
C VAL A 105 -19.08 0.02 8.78
N ALA A 106 -20.15 0.71 8.37
CA ALA A 106 -20.81 0.46 7.10
C ALA A 106 -19.91 0.97 5.94
N PRO A 107 -19.60 0.15 4.93
CA PRO A 107 -18.84 0.59 3.77
C PRO A 107 -19.61 1.61 2.93
N ASP A 108 -18.89 2.60 2.40
CA ASP A 108 -19.40 3.47 1.34
C ASP A 108 -19.11 2.85 -0.03
N TRP A 109 -20.16 2.37 -0.69
CA TRP A 109 -20.10 1.71 -1.98
C TRP A 109 -19.97 2.67 -3.17
N THR A 110 -19.98 3.99 -2.93
CA THR A 110 -19.74 4.98 -3.98
C THR A 110 -18.25 5.20 -4.26
N PHE A 111 -17.38 4.65 -3.40
CA PHE A 111 -15.93 4.82 -3.46
C PHE A 111 -15.20 4.00 -4.54
N PRO A 112 -15.55 2.73 -4.83
CA PRO A 112 -14.89 1.96 -5.88
C PRO A 112 -15.07 2.63 -7.25
N ASP A 113 -13.96 3.09 -7.82
CA ASP A 113 -13.91 3.68 -9.15
C ASP A 113 -12.96 2.88 -10.05
N PRO A 114 -13.49 1.96 -10.87
CA PRO A 114 -12.69 1.21 -11.84
C PRO A 114 -11.95 2.09 -12.84
N LEU A 115 -12.38 3.35 -13.06
CA LEU A 115 -11.70 4.29 -13.96
C LEU A 115 -10.34 4.74 -13.41
N LEU A 116 -10.09 4.57 -12.11
CA LEU A 116 -8.78 4.79 -11.49
C LEU A 116 -7.80 3.64 -11.71
N GLN A 117 -8.22 2.55 -12.39
CA GLN A 117 -7.36 1.43 -12.71
C GLN A 117 -6.27 1.84 -13.71
N ARG A 118 -5.13 2.26 -13.18
CA ARG A 118 -3.97 2.64 -13.97
C ARG A 118 -3.05 1.45 -14.22
N THR A 119 -3.11 0.92 -15.44
CA THR A 119 -2.02 0.26 -16.16
C THR A 119 -1.62 -1.17 -15.77
N GLN A 120 -1.16 -1.90 -16.79
CA GLN A 120 -0.52 -3.21 -16.75
C GLN A 120 0.92 -3.13 -16.18
N PRO A 121 1.47 -4.23 -15.65
CA PRO A 121 2.87 -4.32 -15.25
C PRO A 121 3.80 -3.89 -16.39
N ARG A 122 4.84 -3.11 -16.07
CA ARG A 122 5.76 -2.60 -17.12
C ARG A 122 6.91 -3.54 -17.43
N CYS A 123 7.33 -4.35 -16.46
CA CYS A 123 8.44 -5.28 -16.56
C CYS A 123 8.35 -6.30 -15.42
N GLU A 124 9.20 -7.33 -15.46
CA GLU A 124 9.39 -8.22 -14.32
C GLU A 124 10.14 -7.51 -13.19
N ALA A 125 9.64 -7.65 -11.97
CA ALA A 125 10.34 -7.16 -10.79
C ALA A 125 11.49 -8.13 -10.41
N PRO A 126 12.60 -7.62 -9.86
CA PRO A 126 13.63 -8.47 -9.26
C PRO A 126 13.03 -9.47 -8.25
N GLU A 127 13.61 -10.67 -8.16
CA GLU A 127 13.08 -11.76 -7.32
C GLU A 127 12.87 -11.36 -5.85
N SER A 128 13.80 -10.58 -5.29
CA SER A 128 13.70 -10.10 -3.91
C SER A 128 12.49 -9.19 -3.69
N ILE A 129 12.06 -8.45 -4.70
CA ILE A 129 10.89 -7.58 -4.68
C ILE A 129 9.61 -8.38 -4.88
N ASP A 130 9.64 -9.31 -5.84
CA ASP A 130 8.53 -10.23 -6.10
C ASP A 130 8.19 -11.08 -4.86
N ARG A 131 9.21 -11.52 -4.11
CA ARG A 131 9.02 -12.22 -2.83
C ARG A 131 8.23 -11.39 -1.81
N VAL A 132 8.58 -10.11 -1.65
CA VAL A 132 7.87 -9.19 -0.76
C VAL A 132 6.43 -8.99 -1.24
N TYR A 133 6.23 -8.82 -2.55
CA TYR A 133 4.90 -8.68 -3.13
C TYR A 133 4.02 -9.91 -2.91
N LYS A 134 4.56 -11.11 -3.11
CA LYS A 134 3.89 -12.39 -2.82
C LYS A 134 3.49 -12.51 -1.35
N GLN A 135 4.35 -12.08 -0.43
CA GLN A 135 4.00 -12.06 1.00
C GLN A 135 2.85 -11.11 1.29
N LEU A 136 2.84 -9.90 0.72
CA LEU A 136 1.73 -8.95 0.88
C LEU A 136 0.43 -9.51 0.29
N CYS A 137 0.47 -10.10 -0.91
CA CYS A 137 -0.69 -10.74 -1.53
C CYS A 137 -1.24 -11.88 -0.67
N ALA A 138 -0.39 -12.69 -0.06
CA ALA A 138 -0.81 -13.73 0.86
C ALA A 138 -1.53 -13.15 2.09
N GLN A 139 -1.04 -12.05 2.67
CA GLN A 139 -1.72 -11.37 3.78
C GLN A 139 -3.11 -10.83 3.37
N ALA A 140 -3.23 -10.32 2.14
CA ALA A 140 -4.47 -9.78 1.61
C ALA A 140 -5.41 -10.81 0.98
N LYS A 141 -5.02 -12.09 0.96
CA LYS A 141 -5.72 -13.17 0.22
C LYS A 141 -5.98 -12.79 -1.24
N TYR A 142 -5.04 -12.08 -1.86
CA TYR A 142 -5.15 -11.61 -3.23
C TYR A 142 -4.56 -12.64 -4.21
N ASN A 143 -5.36 -13.10 -5.17
CA ASN A 143 -4.89 -14.01 -6.21
C ASN A 143 -4.14 -13.25 -7.31
N GLN A 144 -2.87 -13.59 -7.51
CA GLN A 144 -2.01 -13.00 -8.54
C GLN A 144 -2.23 -13.57 -9.94
N GLU A 145 -2.91 -14.72 -10.06
CA GLU A 145 -3.13 -15.43 -11.33
C GLU A 145 -4.21 -14.79 -12.22
N LEU A 146 -4.93 -13.78 -11.72
CA LEU A 146 -5.90 -12.99 -12.49
C LEU A 146 -5.25 -11.79 -13.22
N ARG A 147 -3.92 -11.87 -13.47
CA ARG A 147 -3.13 -10.84 -14.16
C ARG A 147 -3.33 -10.85 -15.68
#